data_AF-A0A962D1R5-F1
#
_entry.id   AF-A0A962D1R5-F1
#
_cell.length_a   1.000
_cell.length_b   1.000
_cell.length_c   1.000
_cell.angle_alpha   90.00
_cell.angle_beta   90.00
_cell.angle_gamma   90.00
#
_symmetry.space_group_name_H-M   'P 1'
#
loop_
_entity.id
_entity.type
_entity.pdbx_description
1 polymer ?
#
loop_
_entity_poly.entity_id
_entity_poly.type
_entity_poly.pdbx_seq_one_letter_code
_entity_poly.pdbx_strand_id
1 'polypeptide(L)'
;GYFLSQAIVDAQDRAIGLVVIKIELDALEREWLQPADVVLLSDSHGVIFLASQPAWRYRTLAPLSAADQRELARTQQYARQTLRPIESDAAALAPNDGGQLSLLDPALPAPVLWRSLALPGEGWQLHLLHDASAIAAAGRSAALAAGGGGLALSFLLLFVLQRRRTASLRQRSRAELEAVLQQHAHELRTAQDGIVEAARQADAGLSRSLEHLPQGVVIIDAELNLVAWNSRYAELFRFPPELLRVGTPIRELFRFNANRGLLGPGPIELAIERRMNHLRSGKPHLRESEKDDGTVLEIRGNPLPDGGFVTSYADITSYKNAARELRSLADALEHRIAERTRDLAAAKQEAEVANRHKSRFVASAVHDLLQPLNAARMFLSALRSRLQSAESRRMAEHVDQALAAQDAILNSLLDISRLESGTLAVQPCDVAVGPLLQALAREFGIVAQARGLQLRHVPCSATVRTDADLLRRILLNLLANAVR
;
A
#
# COMPACT_ATOMS: atom_id res chain seq x y z
N GLY A 1 -31.52 0.06 53.70
CA GLY A 1 -30.54 -0.32 54.74
C GLY A 1 -30.18 -1.80 54.79
N TYR A 2 -28.91 -2.09 55.07
CA TYR A 2 -28.38 -3.38 55.51
C TYR A 2 -28.61 -3.53 57.01
N PHE A 3 -28.88 -4.75 57.49
CA PHE A 3 -29.14 -5.00 58.90
C PHE A 3 -28.07 -5.96 59.44
N LEU A 4 -27.39 -5.55 60.51
CA LEU A 4 -26.57 -6.43 61.33
C LEU A 4 -27.43 -6.83 62.53
N SER A 5 -27.68 -8.13 62.67
CA SER A 5 -28.49 -8.66 63.76
C SER A 5 -27.72 -9.72 64.53
N GLN A 6 -27.66 -9.56 65.85
CA GLN A 6 -27.03 -10.53 66.74
C GLN A 6 -28.03 -10.95 67.82
N ALA A 7 -28.22 -12.26 67.96
CA ALA A 7 -29.03 -12.81 69.02
C ALA A 7 -28.28 -12.63 70.36
N ILE A 8 -28.94 -12.00 71.33
CA ILE A 8 -28.48 -11.98 72.72
C ILE A 8 -28.90 -13.32 73.32
N VAL A 9 -27.93 -14.13 73.74
CA VAL A 9 -28.15 -15.43 74.36
C VAL A 9 -27.86 -15.37 75.86
N ASP A 10 -28.61 -16.14 76.65
CA ASP A 10 -28.30 -16.35 78.06
C ASP A 10 -27.14 -17.34 78.25
N ALA A 11 -26.76 -17.60 79.51
CA ALA A 11 -25.69 -18.54 79.85
C ALA A 11 -26.00 -20.00 79.48
N GLN A 12 -27.23 -20.32 79.07
CA GLN A 12 -27.66 -21.62 78.56
C GLN A 12 -27.88 -21.63 77.04
N ASP A 13 -27.33 -20.62 76.34
CA ASP A 13 -27.39 -20.45 74.88
C ASP A 13 -28.82 -20.26 74.32
N ARG A 14 -29.76 -19.82 75.17
CA ARG A 14 -31.14 -19.51 74.75
C ARG A 14 -31.24 -18.05 74.37
N ALA A 15 -31.82 -17.77 73.21
CA ALA A 15 -32.01 -16.40 72.73
C ALA A 15 -33.01 -15.63 73.62
N ILE A 16 -32.52 -14.63 74.35
CA ILE A 16 -33.29 -13.77 75.26
C ILE A 16 -33.58 -12.39 74.67
N GLY A 17 -32.94 -12.02 73.55
CA GLY A 17 -33.17 -10.75 72.86
C GLY A 17 -32.46 -10.69 71.51
N LEU A 18 -32.68 -9.60 70.77
CA LEU A 18 -32.05 -9.35 69.48
C LEU A 18 -31.56 -7.90 69.43
N VAL A 19 -30.27 -7.69 69.15
CA VAL A 19 -29.77 -6.36 68.76
C VAL A 19 -29.79 -6.28 67.25
N VAL A 20 -30.37 -5.21 66.72
CA VAL A 20 -30.41 -4.93 65.28
C VAL A 20 -29.82 -3.55 65.04
N ILE A 21 -28.77 -3.48 64.22
CA ILE A 21 -28.17 -2.24 63.74
C ILE A 21 -28.56 -2.09 62.27
N LYS A 22 -29.29 -1.02 61.95
CA LYS A 22 -29.62 -0.67 60.55
C LYS A 22 -28.59 0.30 60.01
N ILE A 23 -27.89 -0.12 58.96
CA ILE A 23 -26.95 0.71 58.20
C ILE A 23 -27.68 1.20 56.95
N GLU A 24 -27.91 2.50 56.82
CA GLU A 24 -28.44 3.08 55.59
C GLU A 24 -27.33 3.28 54.56
N LEU A 25 -27.50 2.67 53.39
CA LEU A 25 -26.50 2.66 52.30
C LEU A 25 -27.02 3.41 51.05
N ASP A 26 -28.16 4.08 51.15
CA ASP A 26 -28.88 4.68 50.04
C ASP A 26 -28.11 5.85 49.38
N ALA A 27 -27.13 6.42 50.08
CA ALA A 27 -26.19 7.40 49.53
C ALA A 27 -25.14 6.74 48.62
N LEU A 28 -24.58 5.60 49.06
CA LEU A 28 -23.59 4.82 48.32
C LEU A 28 -24.23 4.16 47.07
N GLU A 29 -25.46 3.66 47.20
CA GLU A 29 -26.23 3.07 46.10
C GLU A 29 -26.50 4.07 44.97
N ARG A 30 -26.73 5.35 45.31
CA ARG A 30 -26.91 6.42 44.32
C ARG A 30 -25.64 6.82 43.58
N GLU A 31 -24.49 6.69 44.23
CA GLU A 31 -23.18 7.02 43.65
C GLU A 31 -22.68 5.91 42.71
N TRP A 32 -23.06 4.65 42.98
CA TRP A 32 -22.66 3.48 42.20
C TRP A 32 -23.55 3.21 40.96
N LEU A 33 -24.65 3.93 40.77
CA LEU A 33 -25.56 3.81 39.63
C LEU A 33 -25.01 4.41 38.30
N GLN A 34 -23.73 4.82 38.25
CA GLN A 34 -23.09 5.34 37.04
C GLN A 34 -22.59 4.22 36.10
N PRO A 35 -22.59 4.41 34.76
CA PRO A 35 -22.50 3.29 33.83
C PRO A 35 -21.06 3.00 33.38
N ALA A 36 -20.57 1.80 33.69
CA ALA A 36 -19.68 0.97 32.85
C ALA A 36 -19.39 -0.37 33.56
N ASP A 37 -19.13 -0.30 34.87
CA ASP A 37 -18.69 -1.43 35.68
C ASP A 37 -19.77 -1.91 36.65
N VAL A 38 -19.83 -3.23 36.88
CA VAL A 38 -20.69 -3.78 37.93
C VAL A 38 -19.89 -3.82 39.22
N VAL A 39 -20.36 -3.09 40.23
CA VAL A 39 -19.75 -3.06 41.56
C VAL A 39 -20.68 -3.76 42.53
N LEU A 40 -20.16 -4.72 43.28
CA LEU A 40 -20.92 -5.54 44.22
C LEU A 40 -20.25 -5.53 45.58
N LEU A 41 -21.03 -5.59 46.64
CA LEU A 41 -20.56 -5.79 48.00
C LEU A 41 -21.21 -7.05 48.55
N SER A 42 -20.38 -8.00 49.00
CA SER A 42 -20.83 -9.23 49.63
C SER A 42 -20.38 -9.32 51.09
N ASP A 43 -21.18 -10.02 51.90
CA ASP A 43 -20.86 -10.31 53.29
C ASP A 43 -19.92 -11.52 53.43
N SER A 44 -19.62 -11.90 54.68
CA SER A 44 -18.77 -13.06 54.99
C SER A 44 -19.31 -14.40 54.49
N HIS A 45 -20.61 -14.49 54.21
CA HIS A 45 -21.25 -15.69 53.67
C HIS A 45 -21.35 -15.65 52.13
N GLY A 46 -20.80 -14.62 51.49
CA GLY A 46 -20.86 -14.41 50.04
C GLY A 46 -22.25 -14.01 49.55
N VAL A 47 -23.10 -13.42 50.41
CA VAL A 47 -24.39 -12.84 50.01
C VAL A 47 -24.17 -11.40 49.57
N ILE A 48 -24.56 -11.08 48.34
CA ILE A 48 -24.47 -9.72 47.80
C ILE A 48 -25.60 -8.88 48.40
N PHE A 49 -25.26 -7.89 49.22
CA PHE A 49 -26.25 -7.03 49.87
C PHE A 49 -26.32 -5.63 49.26
N LEU A 50 -25.29 -5.22 48.53
CA LEU A 50 -25.24 -3.97 47.78
C LEU A 50 -24.69 -4.24 46.38
N ALA A 51 -25.31 -3.62 45.36
CA ALA A 51 -24.88 -3.78 43.97
C ALA A 51 -25.23 -2.51 43.18
N SER A 52 -24.40 -2.15 42.20
CA SER A 52 -24.70 -1.07 41.24
C SER A 52 -25.88 -1.41 40.33
N GLN A 53 -26.17 -2.71 40.14
CA GLN A 53 -27.28 -3.21 39.35
C GLN A 53 -28.26 -4.02 40.22
N PRO A 54 -29.59 -3.72 40.19
CA PRO A 54 -30.56 -4.38 41.06
C PRO A 54 -30.64 -5.90 40.91
N ALA A 55 -30.39 -6.44 39.71
CA ALA A 55 -30.47 -7.88 39.42
C ALA A 55 -29.49 -8.74 40.23
N TRP A 56 -28.45 -8.12 40.78
CA TRP A 56 -27.37 -8.76 41.53
C TRP A 56 -27.62 -8.80 43.04
N ARG A 57 -28.55 -7.98 43.53
CA ARG A 57 -28.83 -7.83 44.95
C ARG A 57 -29.48 -9.10 45.50
N TYR A 58 -29.03 -9.54 46.66
CA TYR A 58 -29.44 -10.78 47.35
C TYR A 58 -29.13 -12.07 46.57
N ARG A 59 -28.20 -12.02 45.62
CA ARG A 59 -27.62 -13.22 45.02
C ARG A 59 -26.43 -13.72 45.85
N THR A 60 -26.09 -14.99 45.72
CA THR A 60 -24.92 -15.58 46.41
C THR A 60 -23.81 -15.90 45.41
N LEU A 61 -22.57 -15.63 45.80
CA LEU A 61 -21.40 -15.90 44.95
C LEU A 61 -21.18 -17.39 44.70
N ALA A 62 -21.58 -18.22 45.66
CA ALA A 62 -21.57 -19.67 45.60
C ALA A 62 -22.82 -20.23 46.30
N PRO A 63 -23.15 -21.51 46.12
CA PRO A 63 -24.17 -22.17 46.91
C PRO A 63 -23.83 -22.11 48.41
N LEU A 64 -24.76 -21.62 49.24
CA LEU A 64 -24.58 -21.51 50.69
C LEU A 64 -24.45 -22.89 51.34
N SER A 65 -23.51 -23.04 52.28
CA SER A 65 -23.36 -24.28 53.03
C SER A 65 -24.53 -24.50 53.99
N ALA A 66 -24.75 -25.75 54.41
CA ALA A 66 -25.78 -26.08 55.40
C ALA A 66 -25.52 -25.44 56.79
N ALA A 67 -24.31 -24.99 57.07
CA ALA A 67 -23.99 -24.22 58.28
C ALA A 67 -24.43 -22.76 58.13
N ASP A 68 -24.05 -22.11 57.02
CA ASP A 68 -24.39 -20.71 56.74
C ASP A 68 -25.91 -20.51 56.65
N GLN A 69 -26.62 -21.46 56.03
CA GLN A 69 -28.09 -21.41 55.96
C GLN A 69 -28.75 -21.44 57.36
N ARG A 70 -28.20 -22.23 58.29
CA ARG A 70 -28.71 -22.31 59.67
C ARG A 70 -28.40 -21.04 60.45
N GLU A 71 -27.20 -20.47 60.25
CA GLU A 71 -26.80 -19.22 60.86
C GLU A 71 -27.66 -18.05 60.40
N LEU A 72 -27.84 -17.88 59.08
CA LEU A 72 -28.68 -16.83 58.52
C LEU A 72 -30.16 -16.97 58.92
N ALA A 73 -30.66 -18.20 59.07
CA ALA A 73 -32.00 -18.45 59.60
C ALA A 73 -32.13 -18.08 61.08
N ARG A 74 -31.06 -18.27 61.88
CA ARG A 74 -31.02 -17.88 63.30
C ARG A 74 -30.93 -16.36 63.49
N THR A 75 -30.10 -15.68 62.69
CA THR A 75 -29.90 -14.22 62.78
C THR A 75 -30.99 -13.42 62.07
N GLN A 76 -31.80 -14.08 61.22
CA GLN A 76 -32.89 -13.47 60.44
C GLN A 76 -32.42 -12.30 59.55
N GLN A 77 -31.13 -12.27 59.19
CA GLN A 77 -30.48 -11.14 58.52
C GLN A 77 -31.07 -10.83 57.13
N TYR A 78 -31.56 -11.86 56.42
CA TYR A 78 -32.20 -11.74 55.09
C TYR A 78 -33.60 -12.38 55.03
N ALA A 79 -34.32 -12.43 56.16
CA ALA A 79 -35.54 -13.23 56.33
C ALA A 79 -36.68 -13.01 55.30
N ARG A 80 -36.65 -11.91 54.54
CA ARG A 80 -37.66 -11.58 53.50
C ARG A 80 -37.12 -11.66 52.07
N GLN A 81 -35.89 -12.14 51.87
CA GLN A 81 -35.23 -12.18 50.58
C GLN A 81 -35.02 -13.62 50.12
N THR A 82 -35.16 -13.85 48.81
CA THR A 82 -34.88 -15.15 48.20
C THR A 82 -33.43 -15.17 47.71
N LEU A 83 -32.56 -15.85 48.45
CA LEU A 83 -31.15 -15.98 48.09
C LEU A 83 -30.99 -17.00 46.95
N ARG A 84 -30.44 -16.58 45.81
CA ARG A 84 -30.16 -17.45 44.66
C ARG A 84 -28.68 -17.34 44.26
N PRO A 85 -28.00 -18.45 43.96
CA PRO A 85 -26.62 -18.39 43.49
C PRO A 85 -26.53 -17.74 42.11
N ILE A 86 -25.37 -17.15 41.83
CA ILE A 86 -25.00 -16.70 40.48
C ILE A 86 -24.67 -17.92 39.63
N GLU A 87 -25.16 -17.94 38.40
CA GLU A 87 -24.83 -18.96 37.40
C GLU A 87 -23.75 -18.44 36.46
N SER A 88 -22.67 -19.20 36.29
CA SER A 88 -21.55 -18.86 35.41
C SER A 88 -21.07 -20.07 34.62
N ASP A 89 -20.50 -19.82 33.45
CA ASP A 89 -20.09 -20.85 32.49
C ASP A 89 -18.76 -21.56 32.90
N ALA A 90 -18.11 -21.12 33.99
CA ALA A 90 -16.81 -21.64 34.43
C ALA A 90 -16.83 -22.14 35.88
N ALA A 91 -16.32 -23.35 36.11
CA ALA A 91 -16.22 -23.99 37.44
C ALA A 91 -15.08 -23.47 38.34
N ALA A 92 -14.57 -22.26 38.12
CA ALA A 92 -13.40 -21.75 38.84
C ALA A 92 -13.59 -20.28 39.27
N LEU A 93 -14.51 -20.03 40.19
CA LEU A 93 -14.42 -18.90 41.10
C LEU A 93 -13.40 -19.27 42.20
N ALA A 94 -12.11 -19.09 41.93
CA ALA A 94 -11.16 -18.88 43.01
C ALA A 94 -11.35 -17.43 43.47
N PRO A 95 -11.84 -17.16 44.70
CA PRO A 95 -12.27 -15.82 45.11
C PRO A 95 -11.19 -14.74 45.08
N ASN A 96 -9.92 -15.13 44.95
CA ASN A 96 -8.75 -14.28 45.22
C ASN A 96 -7.94 -13.88 43.99
N ASP A 97 -8.09 -14.55 42.84
CA ASP A 97 -7.28 -14.25 41.64
C ASP A 97 -8.20 -13.80 40.51
N GLY A 98 -8.06 -12.53 40.12
CA GLY A 98 -8.92 -11.92 39.13
C GLY A 98 -8.96 -12.72 37.82
N GLY A 99 -10.15 -13.02 37.35
CA GLY A 99 -10.38 -13.93 36.23
C GLY A 99 -11.41 -13.39 35.24
N GLN A 100 -11.32 -13.84 33.99
CA GLN A 100 -12.34 -13.56 32.98
C GLN A 100 -13.49 -14.57 33.13
N LEU A 101 -14.72 -14.07 33.24
CA LEU A 101 -15.91 -14.88 33.49
C LEU A 101 -17.03 -14.52 32.51
N SER A 102 -17.77 -15.54 32.09
CA SER A 102 -19.05 -15.41 31.37
C SER A 102 -20.17 -15.79 32.32
N LEU A 103 -21.11 -14.88 32.52
CA LEU A 103 -22.22 -15.01 33.48
C LEU A 103 -23.52 -15.35 32.75
N LEU A 104 -24.21 -16.36 33.25
CA LEU A 104 -25.45 -16.89 32.69
C LEU A 104 -26.68 -16.24 33.36
N ASP A 105 -26.68 -16.13 34.69
CA ASP A 105 -27.70 -15.39 35.47
C ASP A 105 -27.05 -14.70 36.70
N PRO A 106 -27.05 -13.35 36.78
CA PRO A 106 -27.57 -12.39 35.81
C PRO A 106 -26.73 -12.36 34.53
N ALA A 107 -27.38 -12.40 33.35
CA ALA A 107 -26.69 -12.40 32.07
C ALA A 107 -26.00 -11.04 31.81
N LEU A 108 -24.69 -11.09 31.52
CA LEU A 108 -23.96 -9.94 30.99
C LEU A 108 -23.72 -10.12 29.49
N PRO A 109 -23.78 -9.05 28.69
CA PRO A 109 -23.68 -9.12 27.23
C PRO A 109 -22.27 -9.49 26.73
N ALA A 110 -21.26 -9.36 27.59
CA ALA A 110 -19.87 -9.67 27.27
C ALA A 110 -19.16 -10.35 28.45
N PRO A 111 -18.08 -11.11 28.18
CA PRO A 111 -17.20 -11.61 29.24
C PRO A 111 -16.64 -10.44 30.04
N VAL A 112 -16.58 -10.60 31.36
CA VAL A 112 -16.10 -9.58 32.28
C VAL A 112 -14.85 -10.04 33.01
N LEU A 113 -13.99 -9.10 33.36
CA LEU A 113 -12.91 -9.28 34.32
C LEU A 113 -13.46 -9.05 35.72
N TRP A 114 -13.50 -10.11 36.53
CA TRP A 114 -13.93 -10.04 37.93
C TRP A 114 -12.72 -9.88 38.83
N ARG A 115 -12.75 -8.88 39.71
CA ARG A 115 -11.75 -8.71 40.77
C ARG A 115 -12.43 -8.52 42.13
N SER A 116 -11.94 -9.23 43.15
CA SER A 116 -12.41 -9.11 44.53
C SER A 116 -11.37 -8.43 45.41
N LEU A 117 -11.82 -7.62 46.36
CA LEU A 117 -11.00 -6.94 47.35
C LEU A 117 -11.65 -7.11 48.73
N ALA A 118 -10.91 -7.69 49.67
CA ALA A 118 -11.35 -7.81 51.06
C ALA A 118 -11.32 -6.43 51.75
N LEU A 119 -12.42 -6.06 52.38
CA LEU A 119 -12.50 -4.86 53.22
C LEU A 119 -12.12 -5.20 54.68
N PRO A 120 -11.24 -4.41 55.33
CA PRO A 120 -10.82 -4.68 56.70
C PRO A 120 -11.97 -4.46 57.71
N GLY A 121 -12.09 -5.35 58.70
CA GLY A 121 -12.96 -5.19 59.88
C GLY A 121 -14.15 -6.16 59.97
N GLU A 122 -14.97 -6.27 58.92
CA GLU A 122 -16.30 -6.93 58.96
C GLU A 122 -16.41 -8.16 58.03
N GLY A 123 -15.30 -8.58 57.42
CA GLY A 123 -15.30 -9.74 56.50
C GLY A 123 -16.01 -9.50 55.17
N TRP A 124 -16.33 -8.25 54.82
CA TRP A 124 -16.96 -7.88 53.56
C TRP A 124 -15.98 -7.94 52.39
N GLN A 125 -16.51 -8.24 51.21
CA GLN A 125 -15.76 -8.28 49.95
C GLN A 125 -16.37 -7.31 48.95
N LEU A 126 -15.54 -6.43 48.39
CA LEU A 126 -15.89 -5.57 47.27
C LEU A 126 -15.51 -6.28 45.98
N HIS A 127 -16.46 -6.45 45.06
CA HIS A 127 -16.24 -7.03 43.74
C HIS A 127 -16.42 -5.98 42.65
N LEU A 128 -15.49 -5.95 41.71
CA LEU A 128 -15.51 -5.11 40.52
C LEU A 128 -15.52 -6.00 39.29
N LEU A 129 -16.53 -5.85 38.44
CA LEU A 129 -16.65 -6.54 37.16
C LEU A 129 -16.52 -5.49 36.05
N HIS A 130 -15.47 -5.62 35.24
CA HIS A 130 -15.15 -4.71 34.14
C HIS A 130 -15.36 -5.41 32.78
N ASP A 131 -15.88 -4.70 31.78
CA ASP A 131 -16.09 -5.26 30.45
C ASP A 131 -14.75 -5.56 29.73
N ALA A 132 -14.51 -6.81 29.37
CA ALA A 132 -13.30 -7.23 28.65
C ALA A 132 -13.38 -7.00 27.12
N SER A 133 -14.55 -6.63 26.59
CA SER A 133 -14.81 -6.51 25.15
C SER A 133 -14.00 -5.39 24.49
N ALA A 134 -13.82 -4.26 25.19
CA ALA A 134 -13.07 -3.11 24.70
C ALA A 134 -11.58 -3.42 24.51
N ILE A 135 -10.99 -4.18 25.44
CA ILE A 135 -9.58 -4.60 25.40
C ILE A 135 -9.36 -5.58 24.25
N ALA A 136 -10.27 -6.54 24.07
CA ALA A 136 -10.19 -7.50 22.97
C ALA A 136 -10.38 -6.84 21.60
N ALA A 137 -11.25 -5.83 21.48
CA ALA A 137 -11.45 -5.06 20.26
C ALA A 137 -10.22 -4.22 19.89
N ALA A 138 -9.60 -3.57 20.86
CA ALA A 138 -8.36 -2.82 20.67
C ALA A 138 -7.19 -3.72 20.23
N GLY A 139 -7.08 -4.94 20.79
CA GLY A 139 -6.08 -5.91 20.36
C GLY A 139 -6.27 -6.36 18.90
N ARG A 140 -7.51 -6.62 18.47
CA ARG A 140 -7.82 -6.99 17.08
C ARG A 140 -7.51 -5.87 16.10
N SER A 141 -7.89 -4.62 16.42
CA SER A 141 -7.63 -3.48 15.53
C SER A 141 -6.13 -3.18 15.42
N ALA A 142 -5.37 -3.29 16.52
CA ALA A 142 -3.91 -3.15 16.50
C ALA A 142 -3.24 -4.24 15.64
N ALA A 143 -3.69 -5.49 15.74
CA ALA A 143 -3.18 -6.60 14.91
C ALA A 143 -3.46 -6.38 13.42
N LEU A 144 -4.67 -5.93 13.06
CA LEU A 144 -5.02 -5.59 11.68
C LEU A 144 -4.19 -4.43 11.14
N ALA A 145 -3.97 -3.38 11.93
CA ALA A 145 -3.14 -2.25 11.55
C ALA A 145 -1.68 -2.66 11.33
N ALA A 146 -1.12 -3.50 12.21
CA ALA A 146 0.23 -4.03 12.06
C ALA A 146 0.37 -4.92 10.81
N GLY A 147 -0.62 -5.79 10.56
CA GLY A 147 -0.66 -6.62 9.35
C GLY A 147 -0.75 -5.79 8.06
N GLY A 148 -1.61 -4.77 8.05
CA GLY A 148 -1.73 -3.84 6.92
C GLY A 148 -0.44 -3.05 6.67
N GLY A 149 0.21 -2.56 7.74
CA GLY A 149 1.51 -1.88 7.64
C GLY A 149 2.60 -2.79 7.10
N GLY A 150 2.67 -4.05 7.57
CA GLY A 150 3.61 -5.04 7.07
C GLY A 150 3.41 -5.37 5.59
N LEU A 151 2.16 -5.54 5.16
CA LEU A 151 1.83 -5.74 3.75
C LEU A 151 2.24 -4.54 2.88
N ALA A 152 1.93 -3.32 3.31
CA ALA A 152 2.33 -2.10 2.60
C ALA A 152 3.86 -1.99 2.47
N LEU A 153 4.61 -2.30 3.53
CA LEU A 153 6.07 -2.35 3.50
C LEU A 153 6.59 -3.43 2.54
N SER A 154 5.96 -4.61 2.52
CA SER A 154 6.36 -5.69 1.62
C SER A 154 6.13 -5.31 0.15
N PHE A 155 5.01 -4.66 -0.18
CA PHE A 155 4.73 -4.15 -1.53
C PHE A 155 5.71 -3.04 -1.92
N LEU A 156 6.03 -2.13 -0.99
CA LEU A 156 7.01 -1.08 -1.23
C LEU A 156 8.40 -1.67 -1.52
N LEU A 157 8.81 -2.67 -0.74
CA LEU A 157 10.09 -3.36 -0.94
C LEU A 157 10.11 -4.07 -2.29
N LEU A 158 9.06 -4.82 -2.64
CA LEU A 158 8.93 -5.49 -3.95
C LEU A 158 8.96 -4.47 -5.10
N PHE A 159 8.26 -3.35 -4.96
CA PHE A 159 8.25 -2.28 -5.96
C PHE A 159 9.66 -1.68 -6.16
N VAL A 160 10.37 -1.38 -5.06
CA VAL A 160 11.75 -0.87 -5.12
C VAL A 160 12.69 -1.89 -5.75
N LEU A 161 12.60 -3.16 -5.35
CA LEU A 161 13.39 -4.25 -5.92
C LEU A 161 13.11 -4.44 -7.42
N GLN A 162 11.85 -4.44 -7.83
CA GLN A 162 11.45 -4.53 -9.23
C GLN A 162 11.98 -3.34 -10.04
N ARG A 163 11.84 -2.12 -9.51
CA ARG A 163 12.30 -0.90 -10.19
C ARG A 163 13.82 -0.87 -10.33
N ARG A 164 14.56 -1.31 -9.31
CA ARG A 164 16.02 -1.47 -9.36
C ARG A 164 16.42 -2.54 -10.38
N ARG A 165 15.73 -3.68 -10.41
CA ARG A 165 15.98 -4.76 -11.38
C ARG A 165 15.81 -4.26 -12.82
N THR A 166 14.70 -3.60 -13.12
CA THR A 166 14.43 -3.04 -14.45
C THR A 166 15.43 -1.95 -14.84
N ALA A 167 15.82 -1.07 -13.91
CA ALA A 167 16.82 -0.05 -14.17
C ALA A 167 18.20 -0.66 -14.46
N SER A 168 18.61 -1.69 -13.70
CA SER A 168 19.88 -2.39 -13.91
C SER A 168 19.93 -3.12 -15.25
N LEU A 169 18.82 -3.73 -15.69
CA LEU A 169 18.71 -4.37 -16.99
C LEU A 169 18.87 -3.38 -18.13
N ARG A 170 18.27 -2.18 -18.01
CA ARG A 170 18.42 -1.10 -18.99
C ARG A 170 19.86 -0.60 -19.08
N GLN A 171 20.54 -0.44 -17.94
CA GLN A 171 21.94 -0.02 -17.93
C GLN A 171 22.86 -1.08 -18.51
N ARG A 172 22.67 -2.37 -18.17
CA ARG A 172 23.44 -3.47 -18.74
C ARG A 172 23.26 -3.57 -20.25
N SER A 173 22.02 -3.54 -20.73
CA SER A 173 21.74 -3.57 -22.17
C SER A 173 22.36 -2.39 -22.93
N ARG A 174 22.38 -1.19 -22.34
CA ARG A 174 23.06 -0.03 -22.93
C ARG A 174 24.58 -0.17 -22.93
N ALA A 175 25.16 -0.60 -21.81
CA ALA A 175 26.60 -0.80 -21.70
C ALA A 175 27.09 -1.92 -22.62
N GLU A 176 26.33 -3.00 -22.75
CA GLU A 176 26.60 -4.07 -23.71
C GLU A 176 26.50 -3.56 -25.15
N LEU A 177 25.48 -2.76 -25.49
CA LEU A 177 25.37 -2.16 -26.82
C LEU A 177 26.52 -1.20 -27.13
N GLU A 178 26.89 -0.34 -26.18
CA GLU A 178 28.04 0.57 -26.31
C GLU A 178 29.36 -0.20 -26.42
N ALA A 179 29.55 -1.26 -25.63
CA ALA A 179 30.72 -2.12 -25.69
C ALA A 179 30.80 -2.87 -27.03
N VAL A 180 29.70 -3.41 -27.52
CA VAL A 180 29.62 -4.06 -28.84
C VAL A 180 29.92 -3.05 -29.95
N LEU A 181 29.36 -1.84 -29.89
CA LEU A 181 29.64 -0.79 -30.86
C LEU A 181 31.11 -0.32 -30.82
N GLN A 182 31.71 -0.19 -29.64
CA GLN A 182 33.12 0.19 -29.49
C GLN A 182 34.06 -0.93 -29.92
N GLN A 183 33.76 -2.18 -29.54
CA GLN A 183 34.51 -3.36 -29.97
C GLN A 183 34.50 -3.46 -31.49
N HIS A 184 33.33 -3.31 -32.13
CA HIS A 184 33.25 -3.32 -33.59
C HIS A 184 33.96 -2.13 -34.22
N ALA A 185 33.86 -0.92 -33.65
CA ALA A 185 34.62 0.23 -34.14
C ALA A 185 36.14 0.02 -34.04
N HIS A 186 36.60 -0.71 -33.03
CA HIS A 186 38.00 -1.06 -32.84
C HIS A 186 38.45 -2.21 -33.77
N GLU A 187 37.66 -3.26 -33.91
CA GLU A 187 37.86 -4.36 -34.87
C GLU A 187 37.92 -3.81 -36.31
N LEU A 188 37.04 -2.87 -36.67
CA LEU A 188 37.04 -2.23 -37.98
C LEU A 188 38.31 -1.41 -38.25
N ARG A 189 38.86 -0.73 -37.23
CA ARG A 189 40.11 0.05 -37.35
C ARG A 189 41.34 -0.84 -37.41
N THR A 190 41.40 -1.88 -36.59
CA THR A 190 42.54 -2.81 -36.56
C THR A 190 42.59 -3.71 -37.79
N ALA A 191 41.44 -4.17 -38.28
CA ALA A 191 41.36 -4.84 -39.58
C ALA A 191 41.75 -3.90 -40.73
N GLN A 192 41.40 -2.60 -40.64
CA GLN A 192 41.79 -1.59 -41.62
C GLN A 192 43.31 -1.39 -41.70
N ASP A 193 43.97 -1.20 -40.56
CA ASP A 193 45.43 -1.01 -40.53
C ASP A 193 46.16 -2.29 -40.97
N GLY A 194 45.64 -3.47 -40.61
CA GLY A 194 46.17 -4.76 -41.05
C GLY A 194 46.08 -4.99 -42.56
N ILE A 195 44.99 -4.58 -43.22
CA ILE A 195 44.83 -4.73 -44.68
C ILE A 195 45.77 -3.79 -45.44
N VAL A 196 45.90 -2.53 -45.00
CA VAL A 196 46.81 -1.57 -45.64
C VAL A 196 48.27 -1.99 -45.46
N GLU A 197 48.63 -2.50 -44.28
CA GLU A 197 49.99 -2.97 -44.02
C GLU A 197 50.31 -4.28 -44.77
N ALA A 198 49.38 -5.23 -44.82
CA ALA A 198 49.52 -6.43 -45.63
C ALA A 198 49.62 -6.10 -47.14
N ALA A 199 48.92 -5.05 -47.58
CA ALA A 199 49.01 -4.55 -48.95
C ALA A 199 50.39 -3.95 -49.28
N ARG A 200 50.97 -3.17 -48.36
CA ARG A 200 52.34 -2.66 -48.51
C ARG A 200 53.37 -3.78 -48.60
N GLN A 201 53.23 -4.81 -47.77
CA GLN A 201 54.13 -5.97 -47.79
C GLN A 201 54.01 -6.78 -49.09
N ALA A 202 52.80 -6.87 -49.65
CA ALA A 202 52.57 -7.53 -50.92
C ALA A 202 53.19 -6.76 -52.10
N ASP A 203 53.11 -5.43 -52.10
CA ASP A 203 53.76 -4.56 -53.08
C ASP A 203 55.30 -4.68 -53.03
N ALA A 204 55.86 -4.89 -51.84
CA ALA A 204 57.28 -5.21 -51.62
C ALA A 204 57.68 -6.66 -51.97
N GLY A 205 56.80 -7.45 -52.60
CA GLY A 205 57.09 -8.80 -53.11
C GLY A 205 56.72 -9.96 -52.19
N LEU A 206 55.99 -9.73 -51.09
CA LEU A 206 55.52 -10.77 -50.16
C LEU A 206 54.02 -11.06 -50.33
N SER A 207 53.63 -11.61 -51.49
CA SER A 207 52.21 -11.84 -51.86
C SER A 207 51.43 -12.79 -50.92
N ARG A 208 52.10 -13.52 -50.02
CA ARG A 208 51.47 -14.50 -49.10
C ARG A 208 50.65 -13.86 -47.97
N SER A 209 50.92 -12.60 -47.58
CA SER A 209 50.23 -11.95 -46.46
C SER A 209 48.74 -11.68 -46.74
N LEU A 210 48.36 -11.50 -48.02
CA LEU A 210 46.97 -11.23 -48.41
C LEU A 210 46.09 -12.49 -48.49
N GLU A 211 46.71 -13.65 -48.69
CA GLU A 211 46.02 -14.90 -49.03
C GLU A 211 45.17 -15.44 -47.87
N HIS A 212 45.59 -15.18 -46.63
CA HIS A 212 44.91 -15.66 -45.43
C HIS A 212 43.83 -14.70 -44.90
N LEU A 213 43.60 -13.57 -45.58
CA LEU A 213 42.59 -12.62 -45.14
C LEU A 213 41.17 -13.15 -45.48
N PRO A 214 40.22 -13.08 -44.54
CA PRO A 214 38.84 -13.55 -44.77
C PRO A 214 38.05 -12.67 -45.75
N GLN A 215 38.59 -11.50 -46.10
CA GLN A 215 38.03 -10.55 -47.06
C GLN A 215 38.71 -10.69 -48.43
N GLY A 216 37.99 -10.43 -49.52
CA GLY A 216 38.62 -10.32 -50.83
C GLY A 216 39.44 -9.03 -50.90
N VAL A 217 40.71 -9.11 -51.30
CA VAL A 217 41.58 -7.93 -51.44
C VAL A 217 42.17 -7.89 -52.85
N VAL A 218 42.21 -6.69 -53.43
CA VAL A 218 42.88 -6.39 -54.69
C VAL A 218 43.70 -5.11 -54.57
N ILE A 219 44.87 -5.09 -55.18
CA ILE A 219 45.79 -3.95 -55.21
C ILE A 219 46.04 -3.58 -56.66
N ILE A 220 45.99 -2.28 -56.93
CA ILE A 220 46.33 -1.69 -58.22
C ILE A 220 47.41 -0.62 -58.09
N ASP A 221 48.24 -0.47 -59.11
CA ASP A 221 49.26 0.58 -59.21
C ASP A 221 48.67 1.95 -59.57
N ALA A 222 49.53 2.96 -59.71
CA ALA A 222 49.15 4.33 -60.06
C ALA A 222 48.55 4.44 -61.48
N GLU A 223 48.95 3.55 -62.38
CA GLU A 223 48.43 3.40 -63.72
C GLU A 223 47.10 2.61 -63.77
N LEU A 224 46.60 2.15 -62.61
CA LEU A 224 45.38 1.38 -62.41
C LEU A 224 45.43 -0.04 -63.00
N ASN A 225 46.60 -0.68 -62.97
CA ASN A 225 46.80 -2.08 -63.32
C ASN A 225 46.88 -2.95 -62.08
N LEU A 226 46.47 -4.20 -62.20
CA LEU A 226 46.53 -5.18 -61.12
C LEU A 226 47.97 -5.49 -60.72
N VAL A 227 48.25 -5.37 -59.42
CA VAL A 227 49.55 -5.73 -58.82
C VAL A 227 49.42 -7.00 -57.99
N ALA A 228 48.36 -7.12 -57.19
CA ALA A 228 48.12 -8.27 -56.34
C ALA A 228 46.63 -8.48 -56.05
N TRP A 229 46.27 -9.72 -55.73
CA TRP A 229 44.93 -10.11 -55.27
C TRP A 229 45.04 -11.38 -54.43
N ASN A 230 44.02 -11.69 -53.63
CA ASN A 230 43.91 -12.98 -52.94
C ASN A 230 42.86 -13.90 -53.57
N SER A 231 42.89 -15.19 -53.22
CA SER A 231 41.88 -16.18 -53.66
C SER A 231 40.45 -15.74 -53.37
N ARG A 232 40.20 -15.14 -52.20
CA ARG A 232 38.86 -14.70 -51.80
C ARG A 232 38.29 -13.65 -52.75
N TYR A 233 39.11 -12.74 -53.28
CA TYR A 233 38.69 -11.78 -54.29
C TYR A 233 38.28 -12.46 -55.60
N ALA A 234 39.08 -13.44 -56.06
CA ALA A 234 38.79 -14.21 -57.26
C ALA A 234 37.49 -15.03 -57.12
N GLU A 235 37.25 -15.64 -55.96
CA GLU A 235 36.04 -16.40 -55.64
C GLU A 235 34.78 -15.52 -55.59
N LEU A 236 34.84 -14.39 -54.87
CA LEU A 236 33.71 -13.49 -54.65
C LEU A 236 33.13 -12.94 -55.96
N PHE A 237 34.00 -12.71 -56.94
CA PHE A 237 33.63 -12.21 -58.25
C PHE A 237 33.64 -13.30 -59.34
N ARG A 238 34.07 -14.53 -59.03
CA ARG A 238 34.16 -15.66 -59.97
C ARG A 238 34.91 -15.27 -61.25
N PHE A 239 36.08 -14.64 -61.08
CA PHE A 239 36.90 -14.27 -62.23
C PHE A 239 37.59 -15.50 -62.83
N PRO A 240 37.65 -15.60 -64.17
CA PRO A 240 38.42 -16.65 -64.82
C PRO A 240 39.93 -16.43 -64.58
N PRO A 241 40.73 -17.48 -64.35
CA PRO A 241 42.17 -17.36 -64.05
C PRO A 241 42.95 -16.59 -65.12
N GLU A 242 42.49 -16.62 -66.37
CA GLU A 242 43.13 -15.96 -67.50
C GLU A 242 43.05 -14.44 -67.43
N LEU A 243 42.04 -13.90 -66.73
CA LEU A 243 41.80 -12.46 -66.58
C LEU A 243 42.59 -11.84 -65.42
N LEU A 244 42.94 -12.64 -64.41
CA LEU A 244 43.70 -12.20 -63.25
C LEU A 244 45.20 -12.38 -63.49
N ARG A 245 45.83 -11.37 -64.10
CA ARG A 245 47.27 -11.32 -64.34
C ARG A 245 47.83 -10.00 -63.84
N VAL A 246 49.06 -10.02 -63.36
CA VAL A 246 49.80 -8.80 -63.02
C VAL A 246 49.93 -7.95 -64.28
N GLY A 247 49.62 -6.65 -64.15
CA GLY A 247 49.61 -5.70 -65.26
C GLY A 247 48.29 -5.62 -66.04
N THR A 248 47.29 -6.46 -65.76
CA THR A 248 45.96 -6.31 -66.38
C THR A 248 45.29 -5.02 -65.90
N PRO A 249 44.79 -4.14 -66.80
CA PRO A 249 44.09 -2.94 -66.39
C PRO A 249 42.81 -3.27 -65.60
N ILE A 250 42.57 -2.63 -64.45
CA ILE A 250 41.39 -2.87 -63.60
C ILE A 250 40.06 -2.64 -64.35
N ARG A 251 40.10 -1.81 -65.41
CA ARG A 251 38.98 -1.56 -66.32
C ARG A 251 38.44 -2.86 -66.94
N GLU A 252 39.29 -3.84 -67.24
CA GLU A 252 38.86 -5.11 -67.83
C GLU A 252 38.04 -5.95 -66.85
N LEU A 253 38.44 -5.94 -65.57
CA LEU A 253 37.69 -6.60 -64.49
C LEU A 253 36.35 -5.89 -64.24
N PHE A 254 36.34 -4.56 -64.29
CA PHE A 254 35.08 -3.82 -64.24
C PHE A 254 34.17 -4.13 -65.41
N ARG A 255 34.70 -4.28 -66.63
CA ARG A 255 33.92 -4.68 -67.80
C ARG A 255 33.35 -6.09 -67.65
N PHE A 256 34.13 -7.05 -67.15
CA PHE A 256 33.64 -8.39 -66.86
C PHE A 256 32.49 -8.38 -65.85
N ASN A 257 32.65 -7.64 -64.75
CA ASN A 257 31.60 -7.50 -63.73
C ASN A 257 30.37 -6.72 -64.25
N ALA A 258 30.56 -5.75 -65.15
CA ALA A 258 29.46 -4.98 -65.74
C ALA A 258 28.58 -5.82 -66.66
N ASN A 259 29.19 -6.69 -67.48
CA ASN A 259 28.48 -7.64 -68.33
C ASN A 259 27.64 -8.63 -67.52
N ARG A 260 27.95 -8.81 -66.23
CA ARG A 260 27.22 -9.64 -65.27
C ARG A 260 26.25 -8.85 -64.39
N GLY A 261 26.03 -7.57 -64.68
CA GLY A 261 25.11 -6.72 -63.93
C GLY A 261 25.61 -6.23 -62.57
N LEU A 262 26.81 -6.63 -62.13
CA LEU A 262 27.35 -6.30 -60.80
C LEU A 262 27.74 -4.83 -60.63
N LEU A 263 27.67 -4.05 -61.71
CA LEU A 263 28.00 -2.63 -61.69
C LEU A 263 26.81 -1.72 -61.36
N GLY A 264 25.60 -2.28 -61.23
CA GLY A 264 24.34 -1.57 -61.04
C GLY A 264 23.61 -1.29 -62.37
N PRO A 265 22.34 -0.83 -62.33
CA PRO A 265 21.54 -0.59 -63.52
C PRO A 265 22.03 0.61 -64.33
N GLY A 266 21.88 0.53 -65.65
CA GLY A 266 22.22 1.60 -66.59
C GLY A 266 23.33 1.23 -67.59
N PRO A 267 23.78 2.18 -68.42
CA PRO A 267 24.78 1.91 -69.45
C PRO A 267 26.13 1.48 -68.86
N ILE A 268 26.64 0.34 -69.31
CA ILE A 268 27.86 -0.33 -68.81
C ILE A 268 29.07 0.62 -68.81
N GLU A 269 29.35 1.29 -69.92
CA GLU A 269 30.53 2.15 -70.05
C GLU A 269 30.47 3.38 -69.12
N LEU A 270 29.28 3.93 -68.87
CA LEU A 270 29.11 5.02 -67.89
C LEU A 270 29.33 4.53 -66.44
N ALA A 271 29.01 3.28 -66.14
CA ALA A 271 29.23 2.69 -64.82
C ALA A 271 30.72 2.35 -64.59
N ILE A 272 31.44 1.97 -65.64
CA ILE A 272 32.88 1.74 -65.63
C ILE A 272 33.63 3.07 -65.49
N GLU A 273 33.29 4.11 -66.27
CA GLU A 273 33.96 5.41 -66.17
C GLU A 273 33.75 6.09 -64.82
N ARG A 274 32.57 5.97 -64.21
CA ARG A 274 32.36 6.38 -62.80
C ARG A 274 33.31 5.65 -61.85
N ARG A 275 33.47 4.33 -62.06
CA ARG A 275 34.51 3.43 -61.49
C ARG A 275 35.90 4.06 -61.50
N MET A 276 36.35 4.31 -62.72
CA MET A 276 37.70 4.77 -63.03
C MET A 276 37.95 6.18 -62.47
N ASN A 277 37.01 7.10 -62.63
CA ASN A 277 37.14 8.46 -62.11
C ASN A 277 37.24 8.49 -60.58
N HIS A 278 36.57 7.55 -59.91
CA HIS A 278 36.66 7.45 -58.45
C HIS A 278 38.04 6.98 -57.98
N LEU A 279 38.61 5.95 -58.62
CA LEU A 279 39.98 5.50 -58.35
C LEU A 279 41.00 6.61 -58.66
N ARG A 280 40.85 7.31 -59.79
CA ARG A 280 41.71 8.46 -60.16
C ARG A 280 41.62 9.63 -59.17
N SER A 281 40.52 9.74 -58.42
CA SER A 281 40.34 10.85 -57.46
C SER A 281 41.24 10.74 -56.22
N GLY A 282 41.86 9.58 -55.97
CA GLY A 282 42.73 9.40 -54.82
C GLY A 282 42.02 9.38 -53.47
N LYS A 283 40.68 9.42 -53.43
CA LYS A 283 39.92 9.52 -52.18
C LYS A 283 39.61 8.13 -51.61
N PRO A 284 39.78 7.94 -50.29
CA PRO A 284 39.24 6.79 -49.60
C PRO A 284 37.73 6.69 -49.82
N HIS A 285 37.22 5.48 -49.98
CA HIS A 285 35.79 5.25 -50.16
C HIS A 285 35.31 4.01 -49.45
N LEU A 286 34.08 4.09 -48.98
CA LEU A 286 33.34 3.01 -48.35
C LEU A 286 31.97 2.96 -49.00
N ARG A 287 31.58 1.78 -49.48
CA ARG A 287 30.29 1.58 -50.12
C ARG A 287 29.76 0.19 -49.81
N GLU A 288 28.48 0.11 -49.47
CA GLU A 288 27.76 -1.16 -49.41
C GLU A 288 27.14 -1.48 -50.77
N SER A 289 27.23 -2.73 -51.19
CA SER A 289 26.65 -3.22 -52.44
C SER A 289 25.87 -4.49 -52.15
N GLU A 290 24.55 -4.43 -52.27
CA GLU A 290 23.68 -5.60 -52.22
C GLU A 290 23.63 -6.23 -53.61
N LYS A 291 23.85 -7.55 -53.67
CA LYS A 291 23.75 -8.35 -54.90
C LYS A 291 22.34 -8.92 -55.05
N ASP A 292 21.98 -9.35 -56.25
CA ASP A 292 20.68 -9.95 -56.55
C ASP A 292 20.41 -11.25 -55.76
N ASP A 293 21.46 -11.93 -55.29
CA ASP A 293 21.37 -13.11 -54.43
C ASP A 293 21.18 -12.79 -52.94
N GLY A 294 21.04 -11.51 -52.58
CA GLY A 294 20.87 -11.04 -51.21
C GLY A 294 22.17 -10.88 -50.42
N THR A 295 23.32 -11.18 -51.02
CA THR A 295 24.63 -10.95 -50.38
C THR A 295 24.92 -9.45 -50.31
N VAL A 296 25.28 -8.96 -49.13
CA VAL A 296 25.70 -7.57 -48.93
C VAL A 296 27.22 -7.51 -48.78
N LEU A 297 27.88 -6.84 -49.73
CA LEU A 297 29.32 -6.59 -49.69
C LEU A 297 29.62 -5.17 -49.21
N GLU A 298 30.46 -5.05 -48.20
CA GLU A 298 31.17 -3.81 -47.88
C GLU A 298 32.41 -3.71 -48.77
N ILE A 299 32.48 -2.65 -49.58
CA ILE A 299 33.58 -2.35 -50.49
C ILE A 299 34.32 -1.14 -49.95
N ARG A 300 35.61 -1.31 -49.64
CA ARG A 300 36.42 -0.26 -49.06
C ARG A 300 37.70 -0.08 -49.85
N GLY A 301 37.87 1.09 -50.46
CA GLY A 301 39.07 1.44 -51.21
C GLY A 301 39.88 2.53 -50.52
N ASN A 302 41.19 2.37 -50.44
CA ASN A 302 42.11 3.36 -49.90
C ASN A 302 43.28 3.58 -50.87
N PRO A 303 43.74 4.83 -51.05
CA PRO A 303 44.94 5.11 -51.82
C PRO A 303 46.17 4.58 -51.08
N LEU A 304 47.18 4.15 -51.85
CA LEU A 304 48.50 3.82 -51.35
C LEU A 304 49.43 5.04 -51.49
N PRO A 305 50.48 5.19 -50.64
CA PRO A 305 51.41 6.32 -50.70
C PRO A 305 52.08 6.50 -52.07
N ASP A 306 52.36 5.41 -52.78
CA ASP A 306 53.08 5.40 -54.06
C ASP A 306 52.16 5.58 -55.28
N GLY A 307 50.90 5.96 -55.07
CA GLY A 307 49.96 6.34 -56.13
C GLY A 307 48.95 5.26 -56.54
N GLY A 308 49.04 4.04 -56.00
CA GLY A 308 48.10 2.94 -56.23
C GLY A 308 46.86 2.95 -55.33
N PHE A 309 46.09 1.87 -55.36
CA PHE A 309 44.89 1.66 -54.54
C PHE A 309 44.80 0.23 -54.00
N VAL A 310 44.44 0.10 -52.73
CA VAL A 310 43.99 -1.18 -52.15
C VAL A 310 42.48 -1.16 -51.96
N THR A 311 41.80 -2.20 -52.44
CA THR A 311 40.36 -2.37 -52.23
C THR A 311 40.06 -3.69 -51.55
N SER A 312 39.33 -3.64 -50.44
CA SER A 312 38.82 -4.81 -49.73
C SER A 312 37.31 -4.99 -49.93
N TYR A 313 36.89 -6.25 -49.90
CA TYR A 313 35.52 -6.71 -50.10
C TYR A 313 35.16 -7.66 -48.95
N ALA A 314 34.34 -7.19 -48.02
CA ALA A 314 33.86 -7.98 -46.88
C ALA A 314 32.39 -8.36 -47.08
N ASP A 315 32.06 -9.63 -46.87
CA ASP A 315 30.66 -10.07 -46.82
C ASP A 315 30.08 -9.75 -45.43
N ILE A 316 29.11 -8.85 -45.40
CA ILE A 316 28.46 -8.36 -44.16
C ILE A 316 26.99 -8.80 -44.07
N THR A 317 26.59 -9.80 -44.84
CA THR A 317 25.20 -10.24 -44.96
C THR A 317 24.62 -10.69 -43.61
N SER A 318 25.34 -11.53 -42.87
CA SER A 318 24.91 -12.04 -41.56
C SER A 318 24.70 -10.90 -40.55
N TYR A 319 25.64 -9.95 -40.51
CA TYR A 319 25.57 -8.78 -39.65
C TYR A 319 24.38 -7.88 -40.00
N LYS A 320 24.16 -7.58 -41.29
CA LYS A 320 23.02 -6.76 -41.73
C LYS A 320 21.69 -7.42 -41.41
N ASN A 321 21.56 -8.73 -41.60
CA ASN A 321 20.34 -9.46 -41.27
C ASN A 321 20.06 -9.43 -39.76
N ALA A 322 21.06 -9.68 -38.92
CA ALA A 322 20.91 -9.58 -37.46
C ALA A 322 20.56 -8.15 -37.01
N ALA A 323 21.17 -7.13 -37.60
CA ALA A 323 20.86 -5.74 -37.30
C ALA A 323 19.42 -5.35 -37.72
N ARG A 324 18.95 -5.84 -38.88
CA ARG A 324 17.56 -5.64 -39.34
C ARG A 324 16.56 -6.32 -38.39
N GLU A 325 16.85 -7.55 -37.95
CA GLU A 325 16.01 -8.30 -37.02
C GLU A 325 15.94 -7.65 -35.63
N LEU A 326 17.07 -7.22 -35.09
CA LEU A 326 17.10 -6.49 -33.81
C LEU A 326 16.30 -5.19 -33.89
N ARG A 327 16.39 -4.49 -35.02
CA ARG A 327 15.63 -3.25 -35.24
C ARG A 327 14.13 -3.51 -35.32
N SER A 328 13.69 -4.54 -36.05
CA SER A 328 12.27 -4.88 -36.13
C SER A 328 11.70 -5.34 -34.78
N LEU A 329 12.48 -6.07 -33.99
CA LEU A 329 12.10 -6.45 -32.62
C LEU A 329 12.01 -5.24 -31.69
N ALA A 330 12.95 -4.29 -31.80
CA ALA A 330 12.92 -3.05 -31.03
C ALA A 330 11.68 -2.21 -31.36
N ASP A 331 11.39 -2.01 -32.66
CA ASP A 331 10.21 -1.28 -33.12
C ASP A 331 8.92 -1.94 -32.65
N ALA A 332 8.83 -3.29 -32.72
CA ALA A 332 7.68 -4.04 -32.22
C ALA A 332 7.50 -3.91 -30.70
N LEU A 333 8.60 -3.91 -29.94
CA LEU A 333 8.57 -3.71 -28.49
C LEU A 333 8.11 -2.30 -28.14
N GLU A 334 8.62 -1.28 -28.83
CA GLU A 334 8.19 0.11 -28.64
C GLU A 334 6.70 0.29 -28.93
N HIS A 335 6.20 -0.32 -30.01
CA HIS A 335 4.78 -0.28 -30.33
C HIS A 335 3.92 -0.91 -29.23
N ARG A 336 4.32 -2.10 -28.75
CA ARG A 336 3.63 -2.79 -27.66
C ARG A 336 3.68 -2.01 -26.34
N ILE A 337 4.78 -1.33 -26.03
CA ILE A 337 4.88 -0.46 -24.86
C ILE A 337 3.92 0.72 -24.98
N ALA A 338 3.84 1.35 -26.16
CA ALA A 338 2.94 2.47 -26.41
C ALA A 338 1.47 2.05 -26.27
N GLU A 339 1.08 0.90 -26.82
CA GLU A 339 -0.26 0.31 -26.64
C GLU A 339 -0.57 0.08 -25.17
N ARG A 340 0.29 -0.65 -24.44
CA ARG A 340 0.07 -0.94 -23.02
C ARG A 340 -0.01 0.31 -22.15
N THR A 341 0.75 1.34 -22.50
CA THR A 341 0.71 2.63 -21.80
C THR A 341 -0.63 3.32 -22.03
N ARG A 342 -1.17 3.25 -23.26
CA ARG A 342 -2.49 3.79 -23.60
C ARG A 342 -3.61 3.03 -22.88
N ASP A 343 -3.58 1.71 -22.88
CA ASP A 343 -4.56 0.87 -22.18
C ASP A 343 -4.58 1.16 -20.68
N LEU A 344 -3.40 1.26 -20.07
CA LEU A 344 -3.26 1.57 -18.65
C LEU A 344 -3.82 2.96 -18.32
N ALA A 345 -3.55 3.96 -19.17
CA ALA A 345 -4.09 5.30 -19.00
C ALA A 345 -5.62 5.31 -19.10
N ALA A 346 -6.19 4.58 -20.06
CA ALA A 346 -7.64 4.45 -20.23
C ALA A 346 -8.29 3.77 -19.00
N ALA A 347 -7.74 2.63 -18.54
CA ALA A 347 -8.25 1.92 -17.37
C ALA A 347 -8.17 2.78 -16.09
N LYS A 348 -7.08 3.55 -15.93
CA LYS A 348 -6.95 4.49 -14.81
C LYS A 348 -8.04 5.57 -14.86
N GLN A 349 -8.28 6.15 -16.04
CA GLN A 349 -9.30 7.19 -16.20
C GLN A 349 -10.71 6.65 -15.95
N GLU A 350 -11.01 5.43 -16.39
CA GLU A 350 -12.28 4.75 -16.10
C GLU A 350 -12.47 4.55 -14.60
N ALA A 351 -11.45 4.05 -13.90
CA ALA A 351 -11.49 3.87 -12.45
C ALA A 351 -11.71 5.21 -11.71
N GLU A 352 -11.07 6.29 -12.14
CA GLU A 352 -11.27 7.62 -11.56
C GLU A 352 -12.70 8.15 -11.81
N VAL A 353 -13.25 7.96 -13.00
CA VAL A 353 -14.64 8.34 -13.32
C VAL A 353 -15.62 7.55 -12.45
N ALA A 354 -15.43 6.24 -12.33
CA ALA A 354 -16.25 5.39 -11.47
C ALA A 354 -16.19 5.83 -10.00
N ASN A 355 -14.99 6.17 -9.50
CA ASN A 355 -14.83 6.66 -8.13
C ASN A 355 -15.55 8.00 -7.89
N ARG A 356 -15.48 8.93 -8.85
CA ARG A 356 -16.22 10.20 -8.80
C ARG A 356 -17.73 9.97 -8.80
N HIS A 357 -18.24 9.07 -9.63
CA HIS A 357 -19.67 8.73 -9.66
C HIS A 357 -20.13 8.13 -8.33
N LYS A 358 -19.37 7.18 -7.76
CA LYS A 358 -19.66 6.59 -6.45
C LYS A 358 -19.72 7.66 -5.35
N SER A 359 -18.76 8.57 -5.32
CA SER A 359 -18.71 9.65 -4.32
C SER A 359 -19.93 10.59 -4.43
N ARG A 360 -20.27 11.01 -5.66
CA ARG A 360 -21.46 11.85 -5.91
C ARG A 360 -22.77 11.14 -5.55
N PHE A 361 -22.89 9.86 -5.90
CA PHE A 361 -24.06 9.05 -5.56
C PHE A 361 -24.28 8.97 -4.04
N VAL A 362 -23.21 8.68 -3.29
CA VAL A 362 -23.25 8.65 -1.82
C VAL A 362 -23.66 10.00 -1.25
N ALA A 363 -23.08 11.11 -1.77
CA ALA A 363 -23.41 12.44 -1.28
C ALA A 363 -24.89 12.81 -1.51
N SER A 364 -25.45 12.48 -2.68
CA SER A 364 -26.87 12.71 -2.98
C SER A 364 -27.78 11.86 -2.08
N ALA A 365 -27.50 10.55 -1.98
CA ALA A 365 -28.30 9.62 -1.20
C ALA A 365 -28.36 10.03 0.29
N VAL A 366 -27.24 10.48 0.87
CA VAL A 366 -27.24 10.97 2.25
C VAL A 366 -28.07 12.25 2.40
N HIS A 367 -27.99 13.18 1.45
CA HIS A 367 -28.82 14.39 1.49
C HIS A 367 -30.32 14.06 1.44
N ASP A 368 -30.71 13.15 0.55
CA ASP A 368 -32.10 12.71 0.39
C ASP A 368 -32.61 11.96 1.63
N LEU A 369 -31.73 11.30 2.38
CA LEU A 369 -32.04 10.65 3.65
C LEU A 369 -32.14 11.62 4.84
N LEU A 370 -31.37 12.70 4.86
CA LEU A 370 -31.40 13.70 5.93
C LEU A 370 -32.71 14.50 5.96
N GLN A 371 -33.31 14.77 4.81
CA GLN A 371 -34.57 15.51 4.72
C GLN A 371 -35.74 14.86 5.49
N PRO A 372 -36.09 13.58 5.26
CA PRO A 372 -37.16 12.92 6.01
C PRO A 372 -36.79 12.72 7.48
N LEU A 373 -35.51 12.56 7.83
CA LEU A 373 -35.05 12.45 9.21
C LEU A 373 -35.26 13.75 10.00
N ASN A 374 -34.95 14.89 9.39
CA ASN A 374 -35.24 16.21 9.96
C ASN A 374 -36.75 16.40 10.17
N ALA A 375 -37.57 15.99 9.21
CA ALA A 375 -39.02 16.04 9.35
C ALA A 375 -39.52 15.14 10.50
N ALA A 376 -38.98 13.92 10.63
CA ALA A 376 -39.29 13.01 11.74
C ALA A 376 -38.93 13.62 13.10
N ARG A 377 -37.77 14.29 13.23
CA ARG A 377 -37.39 15.03 14.44
C ARG A 377 -38.33 16.20 14.74
N MET A 378 -38.75 16.96 13.72
CA MET A 378 -39.74 18.04 13.90
C MET A 378 -41.08 17.49 14.41
N PHE A 379 -41.59 16.40 13.83
CA PHE A 379 -42.82 15.75 14.29
C PHE A 379 -42.69 15.18 15.70
N LEU A 380 -41.55 14.56 16.02
CA LEU A 380 -41.28 14.03 17.35
C LEU A 380 -41.19 15.15 18.41
N SER A 381 -40.55 16.27 18.09
CA SER A 381 -40.51 17.45 18.96
C SER A 381 -41.91 18.03 19.21
N ALA A 382 -42.73 18.12 18.16
CA ALA A 382 -44.13 18.54 18.29
C ALA A 382 -44.94 17.55 19.14
N LEU A 383 -44.76 16.24 18.94
CA LEU A 383 -45.41 15.19 19.74
C LEU A 383 -44.99 15.28 21.22
N ARG A 384 -43.70 15.51 21.49
CA ARG A 384 -43.13 15.59 22.86
C ARG A 384 -43.85 16.64 23.71
N SER A 385 -44.20 17.79 23.11
CA SER A 385 -44.95 18.86 23.80
C SER A 385 -46.39 18.47 24.20
N ARG A 386 -46.97 17.42 23.61
CA ARG A 386 -48.34 16.95 23.86
C ARG A 386 -48.41 15.71 24.75
N LEU A 387 -47.28 15.07 25.07
CA LEU A 387 -47.24 13.85 25.88
C LEU A 387 -47.38 14.16 27.39
N GLN A 388 -48.33 13.51 28.04
CA GLN A 388 -48.66 13.72 29.46
C GLN A 388 -48.00 12.70 30.40
N SER A 389 -47.79 11.45 29.94
CA SER A 389 -47.20 10.40 30.77
C SER A 389 -45.66 10.46 30.78
N ALA A 390 -45.06 10.15 31.93
CA ALA A 390 -43.61 10.08 32.09
C ALA A 390 -42.97 8.93 31.28
N GLU A 391 -43.72 7.86 31.03
CA GLU A 391 -43.28 6.73 30.22
C GLU A 391 -43.25 7.07 28.72
N SER A 392 -44.27 7.74 28.20
CA SER A 392 -44.30 8.16 26.79
C SER A 392 -43.25 9.24 26.49
N ARG A 393 -42.94 10.13 27.45
CA ARG A 393 -41.84 11.10 27.29
C ARG A 393 -40.47 10.42 27.21
N ARG A 394 -40.21 9.42 28.05
CA ARG A 394 -38.97 8.61 27.98
C ARG A 394 -38.85 7.87 26.65
N MET A 395 -39.96 7.32 26.14
CA MET A 395 -39.95 6.67 24.83
C MET A 395 -39.64 7.67 23.71
N ALA A 396 -40.21 8.88 23.75
CA ALA A 396 -39.91 9.93 22.78
C ALA A 396 -38.43 10.39 22.85
N GLU A 397 -37.84 10.44 24.04
CA GLU A 397 -36.41 10.73 24.22
C GLU A 397 -35.50 9.64 23.62
N HIS A 398 -35.84 8.36 23.77
CA HIS A 398 -35.09 7.28 23.12
C HIS A 398 -35.17 7.36 21.59
N VAL A 399 -36.33 7.69 21.03
CA VAL A 399 -36.48 7.87 19.56
C VAL A 399 -35.66 9.08 19.08
N ASP A 400 -35.64 10.20 19.80
CA ASP A 400 -34.85 11.38 19.42
C ASP A 400 -33.33 11.07 19.50
N GLN A 401 -32.89 10.34 20.53
CA GLN A 401 -31.49 9.89 20.63
C GLN A 401 -31.11 8.94 19.50
N ALA A 402 -31.99 8.02 19.09
CA ALA A 402 -31.74 7.13 17.97
C ALA A 402 -31.63 7.89 16.64
N LEU A 403 -32.53 8.86 16.40
CA LEU A 403 -32.48 9.73 15.21
C LEU A 403 -31.21 10.60 15.20
N ALA A 404 -30.81 11.17 16.34
CA ALA A 404 -29.59 11.95 16.47
C ALA A 404 -28.32 11.12 16.22
N ALA A 405 -28.29 9.86 16.67
CA ALA A 405 -27.19 8.94 16.36
C ALA A 405 -27.11 8.63 14.86
N GLN A 406 -28.26 8.47 14.20
CA GLN A 406 -28.33 8.23 12.76
C GLN A 406 -27.86 9.45 11.95
N ASP A 407 -28.26 10.67 12.35
CA ASP A 407 -27.76 11.94 11.78
C ASP A 407 -26.22 12.02 11.85
N ALA A 408 -25.63 11.64 12.98
CA ALA A 408 -24.18 11.67 13.16
C ALA A 408 -23.44 10.71 12.21
N ILE A 409 -23.98 9.51 12.00
CA ILE A 409 -23.40 8.52 11.07
C ILE A 409 -23.50 9.02 9.64
N LEU A 410 -24.67 9.52 9.23
CA LEU A 410 -24.91 10.04 7.89
C LEU A 410 -23.98 11.22 7.56
N ASN A 411 -23.85 12.18 8.48
CA ASN A 411 -22.94 13.30 8.31
C ASN A 411 -21.47 12.87 8.22
N SER A 412 -21.05 11.88 9.03
CA SER A 412 -19.70 11.32 8.96
C SER A 412 -19.43 10.67 7.60
N LEU A 413 -20.42 9.96 7.05
CA LEU A 413 -20.31 9.30 5.75
C LEU A 413 -20.23 10.33 4.60
N LEU A 414 -20.94 11.45 4.73
CA LEU A 414 -20.82 12.62 3.84
C LEU A 414 -19.43 13.24 3.87
N ASP A 415 -18.85 13.43 5.06
CA ASP A 415 -17.50 13.97 5.19
C ASP A 415 -16.45 13.05 4.55
N ILE A 416 -16.57 11.74 4.76
CA ILE A 416 -15.69 10.74 4.15
C ILE A 416 -15.78 10.82 2.63
N SER A 417 -16.99 10.89 2.06
CA SER A 417 -17.18 11.05 0.62
C SER A 417 -16.56 12.35 0.07
N ARG A 418 -16.66 13.46 0.81
CA ARG A 418 -16.04 14.74 0.44
C ARG A 418 -14.50 14.70 0.51
N LEU A 419 -13.96 13.97 1.48
CA LEU A 419 -12.52 13.72 1.63
C LEU A 419 -11.99 12.83 0.49
N GLU A 420 -12.64 11.70 0.21
CA GLU A 420 -12.23 10.75 -0.84
C GLU A 420 -12.29 11.36 -2.25
N SER A 421 -13.24 12.26 -2.49
CA SER A 421 -13.37 12.98 -3.76
C SER A 421 -12.50 14.23 -3.88
N GLY A 422 -11.80 14.62 -2.81
CA GLY A 422 -10.96 15.83 -2.77
C GLY A 422 -11.74 17.14 -2.89
N THR A 423 -13.07 17.13 -2.67
CA THR A 423 -13.92 18.34 -2.75
C THR A 423 -13.99 19.14 -1.45
N LEU A 424 -13.37 18.66 -0.37
CA LEU A 424 -13.26 19.40 0.88
C LEU A 424 -12.31 20.60 0.71
N ALA A 425 -12.86 21.78 0.45
CA ALA A 425 -12.09 23.02 0.40
C ALA A 425 -11.69 23.46 1.81
N VAL A 426 -10.43 23.23 2.18
CA VAL A 426 -9.87 23.68 3.46
C VAL A 426 -9.59 25.18 3.39
N GLN A 427 -10.05 25.96 4.37
CA GLN A 427 -9.81 27.39 4.46
C GLN A 427 -8.85 27.71 5.61
N PRO A 428 -7.53 27.59 5.41
CA PRO A 428 -6.57 27.83 6.49
C PRO A 428 -6.48 29.33 6.84
N CYS A 429 -6.83 29.67 8.08
CA CYS A 429 -6.69 30.98 8.69
C CYS A 429 -5.89 30.90 10.00
N ASP A 430 -5.49 32.04 10.54
CA ASP A 430 -4.82 32.10 11.84
C ASP A 430 -5.85 31.95 12.95
N VAL A 431 -5.81 30.82 13.66
CA VAL A 431 -6.76 30.46 14.72
C VAL A 431 -6.07 30.52 16.08
N ALA A 432 -6.55 31.38 16.96
CA ALA A 432 -6.14 31.39 18.37
C ALA A 432 -6.71 30.16 19.08
N VAL A 433 -5.85 29.26 19.57
CA VAL A 433 -6.25 27.98 20.16
C VAL A 433 -6.89 28.16 21.53
N GLY A 434 -6.47 29.17 22.29
CA GLY A 434 -6.97 29.46 23.64
C GLY A 434 -8.48 29.60 23.73
N PRO A 435 -9.10 30.56 22.99
CA PRO A 435 -10.55 30.75 22.98
C PRO A 435 -11.32 29.49 22.57
N LEU A 436 -10.80 28.74 21.58
CA LEU A 436 -11.41 27.48 21.12
C LEU A 436 -11.42 26.42 22.23
N LEU A 437 -10.27 26.19 22.88
CA LEU A 437 -10.17 25.22 23.98
C LEU A 437 -11.02 25.65 25.19
N GLN A 438 -11.08 26.94 25.50
CA GLN A 438 -11.95 27.45 26.57
C GLN A 438 -13.44 27.22 26.26
N ALA A 439 -13.86 27.45 25.02
CA ALA A 439 -15.24 27.19 24.62
C ALA A 439 -15.59 25.71 24.77
N LEU A 440 -14.73 24.82 24.26
CA LEU A 440 -14.91 23.37 24.36
C LEU A 440 -14.85 22.88 25.81
N ALA A 441 -13.96 23.43 26.64
CA ALA A 441 -13.87 23.08 28.05
C ALA A 441 -15.12 23.49 28.84
N ARG A 442 -15.74 24.63 28.51
CA ARG A 442 -17.03 25.03 29.11
C ARG A 442 -18.17 24.10 28.68
N GLU A 443 -18.23 23.77 27.39
CA GLU A 443 -19.27 22.92 26.80
C GLU A 443 -19.21 21.49 27.36
N PHE A 444 -18.04 20.85 27.31
CA PHE A 444 -17.85 19.48 27.81
C PHE A 444 -17.67 19.39 29.32
N GLY A 445 -17.35 20.50 30.01
CA GLY A 445 -17.22 20.52 31.46
C GLY A 445 -18.52 20.14 32.15
N ILE A 446 -19.65 20.64 31.66
CA ILE A 446 -20.99 20.32 32.19
C ILE A 446 -21.31 18.84 31.97
N VAL A 447 -21.05 18.34 30.77
CA VAL A 447 -21.32 16.94 30.39
C VAL A 447 -20.43 15.96 31.17
N ALA A 448 -19.15 16.29 31.31
CA ALA A 448 -18.19 15.52 32.10
C ALA A 448 -18.60 15.48 33.58
N GLN A 449 -18.99 16.64 34.15
CA GLN A 449 -19.41 16.71 35.54
C GLN A 449 -20.71 15.94 35.82
N ALA A 450 -21.66 15.94 34.88
CA ALA A 450 -22.86 15.12 34.96
C ALA A 450 -22.55 13.61 34.98
N ARG A 451 -21.36 13.21 34.49
CA ARG A 451 -20.82 11.84 34.52
C ARG A 451 -19.74 11.65 35.60
N GLY A 452 -19.63 12.56 36.56
CA GLY A 452 -18.63 12.48 37.65
C GLY A 452 -17.17 12.65 37.20
N LEU A 453 -16.91 13.05 35.95
CA LEU A 453 -15.57 13.24 35.40
C LEU A 453 -15.06 14.67 35.65
N GLN A 454 -13.77 14.79 35.91
CA GLN A 454 -13.10 16.09 36.05
C GLN A 454 -12.39 16.49 34.74
N LEU A 455 -12.97 17.42 33.99
CA LEU A 455 -12.33 17.98 32.80
C LEU A 455 -11.33 19.08 33.19
N ARG A 456 -10.05 18.87 32.89
CA ARG A 456 -8.98 19.88 33.06
C ARG A 456 -8.48 20.31 31.68
N HIS A 457 -8.38 21.63 31.45
CA HIS A 457 -7.76 22.17 30.25
C HIS A 457 -6.59 23.08 30.63
N VAL A 458 -5.58 23.11 29.79
CA VAL A 458 -4.41 23.98 29.96
C VAL A 458 -4.66 25.27 29.16
N PRO A 459 -4.52 26.46 29.77
CA PRO A 459 -4.58 27.72 29.04
C PRO A 459 -3.54 27.74 27.92
N CYS A 460 -3.95 28.12 26.71
CA CYS A 460 -3.10 28.14 25.54
C CYS A 460 -3.15 29.51 24.87
N SER A 461 -1.98 30.08 24.57
CA SER A 461 -1.85 31.35 23.84
C SER A 461 -1.34 31.16 22.40
N ALA A 462 -1.21 29.93 21.93
CA ALA A 462 -0.72 29.64 20.59
C ALA A 462 -1.77 29.99 19.52
N THR A 463 -1.26 30.49 18.39
CA THR A 463 -2.02 30.68 17.16
C THR A 463 -1.52 29.68 16.13
N VAL A 464 -2.42 28.95 15.51
CA VAL A 464 -2.11 27.93 14.49
C VAL A 464 -2.78 28.29 13.17
N ARG A 465 -2.09 28.03 12.06
CA ARG A 465 -2.66 28.22 10.73
C ARG A 465 -3.43 26.97 10.30
N THR A 466 -4.75 27.02 10.38
CA THR A 466 -5.63 25.87 10.15
C THR A 466 -7.05 26.32 9.78
N ASP A 467 -7.90 25.37 9.42
CA ASP A 467 -9.34 25.62 9.28
C ASP A 467 -10.00 25.49 10.66
N ALA A 468 -10.62 26.58 11.12
CA ALA A 468 -11.18 26.67 12.47
C ALA A 468 -12.29 25.62 12.71
N ASP A 469 -13.12 25.36 11.69
CA ASP A 469 -14.25 24.44 11.80
C ASP A 469 -13.77 22.99 11.79
N LEU A 470 -12.81 22.65 10.92
CA LEU A 470 -12.23 21.31 10.90
C LEU A 470 -11.45 21.00 12.19
N LEU A 471 -10.66 21.95 12.69
CA LEU A 471 -9.95 21.78 13.97
C LEU A 471 -10.95 21.60 15.12
N ARG A 472 -11.98 22.44 15.20
CA ARG A 472 -13.04 22.30 16.22
C ARG A 472 -13.70 20.92 16.13
N ARG A 473 -13.98 20.43 14.92
CA ARG A 473 -14.62 19.12 14.70
C ARG A 473 -13.74 17.95 15.14
N ILE A 474 -12.43 18.01 14.87
CA ILE A 474 -11.47 17.01 15.38
C ILE A 474 -11.50 16.99 16.91
N LEU A 475 -11.39 18.15 17.54
CA LEU A 475 -11.39 18.27 19.01
C LEU A 475 -12.72 17.81 19.62
N LEU A 476 -13.85 18.14 18.98
CA LEU A 476 -15.18 17.66 19.37
C LEU A 476 -15.26 16.13 19.36
N ASN A 477 -14.80 15.48 18.29
CA ASN A 477 -14.82 14.03 18.19
C ASN A 477 -13.92 13.36 19.24
N LEU A 478 -12.74 13.94 19.51
CA LEU A 478 -11.83 13.45 20.55
C LEU A 478 -12.45 13.59 21.95
N LEU A 479 -13.03 14.76 22.26
CA LEU A 479 -13.67 15.01 23.55
C LEU A 479 -14.94 14.16 23.74
N ALA A 480 -15.76 14.03 22.70
CA ALA A 480 -16.94 13.17 22.74
C ALA A 480 -16.56 11.71 23.00
N ASN A 481 -15.51 11.20 22.37
CA ASN A 481 -14.99 9.87 22.65
C ASN A 481 -14.36 9.73 24.03
N ALA A 482 -13.74 10.78 24.57
CA ALA A 482 -13.11 10.75 25.89
C ALA A 482 -14.12 10.84 27.05
N VAL A 483 -15.29 11.46 26.81
CA VAL A 483 -16.37 11.60 27.81
C VAL A 483 -17.36 10.44 27.73
N ARG A 484 -17.39 9.70 26.63
CA ARG A 484 -18.19 8.48 26.44
C ARG A 484 -17.56 7.32 27.19
#